data_AF-A0A5B9E5A3-F1
#
_entry.id   AF-A0A5B9E5A3-F1
#
_cell.length_a   1.000
_cell.length_b   1.000
_cell.length_c   1.000
_cell.angle_alpha   90.00
_cell.angle_beta   90.00
_cell.angle_gamma   90.00
#
_symmetry.space_group_name_H-M   'P 1'
#
loop_
_entity.id
_entity.type
_entity.pdbx_description
1 polymer ?
#
loop_
_entity_poly.entity_id
_entity_poly.type
_entity_poly.pdbx_seq_one_letter_code
_entity_poly.pdbx_strand_id
1 'polypeptide(L)' 'MVEADAAFLDAIAEKAELAEHRAGFDAEAEQRYARIVETGETIPWAKMRSYLEERVAGKSTRRPTPGKLARRR' A
#
# COMPACT_ATOMS: atom_id res chain seq x y z
N MET A 1 -19.82 -23.91 31.19
CA MET A 1 -20.46 -23.08 30.14
C MET A 1 -20.10 -21.62 30.40
N VAL A 2 -18.82 -21.28 30.26
CA VAL A 2 -18.27 -19.90 30.39
C VAL A 2 -17.34 -19.58 29.20
N GLU A 3 -16.86 -20.61 28.49
CA GLU A 3 -15.96 -20.51 27.33
C GLU A 3 -16.60 -19.91 26.06
N ALA A 4 -17.93 -20.04 25.90
CA ALA A 4 -18.59 -19.59 24.68
C ALA A 4 -18.53 -18.06 24.53
N ASP A 5 -18.73 -17.32 25.62
CA ASP A 5 -18.75 -15.86 25.60
C ASP A 5 -17.37 -15.26 25.32
N ALA A 6 -16.31 -15.87 25.85
CA ALA A 6 -14.93 -15.47 25.56
C ALA A 6 -14.58 -15.67 24.07
N ALA A 7 -14.94 -16.83 23.50
CA ALA A 7 -14.71 -17.10 22.08
C ALA A 7 -15.48 -16.14 21.15
N PHE A 8 -16.68 -15.70 21.54
CA PHE A 8 -17.42 -14.69 20.77
C PHE A 8 -16.76 -13.31 20.82
N LEU A 9 -16.24 -12.91 21.98
CA LEU A 9 -15.52 -11.63 22.11
C LEU A 9 -14.22 -11.63 21.32
N ASP A 10 -13.46 -12.73 21.35
CA ASP A 10 -12.23 -12.88 20.56
C ASP A 10 -12.53 -12.78 19.06
N ALA A 11 -13.58 -13.44 18.58
CA ALA A 11 -13.98 -13.35 17.18
C ALA A 11 -14.39 -11.93 16.77
N ILE A 12 -15.03 -11.16 17.66
CA ILE A 12 -15.37 -9.75 17.39
C ILE A 12 -14.10 -8.89 17.35
N ALA A 13 -13.16 -9.11 18.28
CA ALA A 13 -11.88 -8.41 18.31
C ALA A 13 -11.08 -8.65 17.02
N GLU A 14 -10.94 -9.91 16.59
CA GLU A 14 -10.28 -10.25 15.32
C GLU A 14 -10.94 -9.57 14.11
N LYS A 15 -12.27 -9.51 14.08
CA LYS A 15 -13.00 -8.84 13.00
C LYS A 15 -12.80 -7.33 13.02
N ALA A 16 -12.78 -6.71 14.20
CA ALA A 16 -12.53 -5.29 14.36
C ALA A 16 -11.11 -4.93 13.89
N GLU A 17 -10.09 -5.66 14.33
CA GLU A 17 -8.70 -5.45 13.89
C GLU A 17 -8.55 -5.58 12.37
N LEU A 18 -9.17 -6.60 11.77
CA LEU A 18 -9.15 -6.76 10.31
C LEU A 18 -9.84 -5.60 9.58
N ALA A 19 -10.93 -5.07 10.14
CA ALA A 19 -11.62 -3.91 9.58
C ALA A 19 -10.76 -2.65 9.67
N GLU A 20 -10.08 -2.42 10.79
CA GLU A 20 -9.15 -1.31 10.99
C GLU A 20 -7.95 -1.39 10.03
N HIS A 21 -7.37 -2.57 9.84
CA HIS A 21 -6.29 -2.78 8.86
C HIS A 21 -6.73 -2.43 7.44
N ARG A 22 -7.93 -2.88 7.02
CA ARG A 22 -8.48 -2.55 5.70
C ARG A 22 -8.72 -1.06 5.54
N ALA A 23 -9.34 -0.43 6.53
CA ALA A 23 -9.55 1.02 6.52
C ALA A 23 -8.22 1.78 6.43
N GLY A 24 -7.17 1.31 7.09
CA GLY A 24 -5.82 1.87 6.99
C GLY A 24 -5.24 1.76 5.58
N PHE A 25 -5.37 0.59 4.93
CA PHE A 25 -4.94 0.41 3.54
C PHE A 25 -5.68 1.32 2.57
N ASP A 26 -7.00 1.42 2.71
CA ASP A 26 -7.84 2.25 1.84
C ASP A 26 -7.54 3.74 2.04
N ALA A 27 -7.37 4.19 3.29
CA ALA A 27 -7.00 5.57 3.60
C ALA A 27 -5.63 5.95 3.00
N GLU A 28 -4.65 5.04 3.06
CA GLU A 28 -3.34 5.27 2.45
C GLU A 28 -3.42 5.30 0.92
N ALA A 29 -4.23 4.43 0.32
CA ALA A 29 -4.47 4.41 -1.13
C ALA A 29 -5.11 5.72 -1.60
N GLU A 30 -6.14 6.19 -0.89
CA GLU A 30 -6.84 7.44 -1.20
C GLU A 30 -5.90 8.64 -1.06
N GLN A 31 -5.12 8.71 0.01
CA GLN A 31 -4.14 9.79 0.19
C GLN A 31 -3.10 9.82 -0.96
N ARG A 32 -2.60 8.66 -1.37
CA ARG A 32 -1.66 8.55 -2.51
C ARG A 32 -2.34 8.96 -3.81
N TYR A 33 -3.59 8.55 -4.03
CA TYR A 33 -4.35 8.90 -5.22
C TYR A 33 -4.61 10.40 -5.31
N ALA A 34 -5.06 11.02 -4.22
CA ALA A 34 -5.25 12.46 -4.13
C ALA A 34 -3.99 13.25 -4.50
N ARG A 35 -2.82 12.82 -4.01
CA ARG A 35 -1.52 13.42 -4.38
C ARG A 35 -1.20 13.26 -5.87
N ILE A 36 -1.49 12.10 -6.46
CA ILE A 36 -1.29 11.89 -7.90
C ILE A 36 -2.20 12.81 -8.71
N VAL A 37 -3.46 12.96 -8.30
CA VAL A 37 -4.43 13.87 -8.96
C VAL A 37 -3.97 15.33 -8.85
N GLU A 38 -3.51 15.75 -7.67
CA GLU A 38 -3.03 17.11 -7.42
C GLU A 38 -1.74 17.45 -8.20
N THR A 39 -0.76 16.55 -8.17
CA THR A 39 0.59 16.84 -8.70
C THR A 39 0.78 16.40 -10.15
N GLY A 40 -0.01 15.42 -10.62
CA GLY A 40 0.24 14.71 -11.87
C GLY A 40 1.55 13.90 -11.88
N GLU A 41 2.20 13.74 -10.73
CA GLU A 41 3.45 13.02 -10.61
C GLU A 41 3.21 11.56 -10.23
N THR A 42 3.91 10.67 -10.92
CA THR A 42 3.89 9.24 -10.62
C THR A 42 5.22 8.61 -10.96
N ILE A 43 5.41 7.35 -10.57
CA ILE A 43 6.57 6.56 -10.97
C ILE A 43 6.10 5.60 -12.07
N PRO A 44 6.65 5.70 -13.30
CA PRO A 44 6.35 4.72 -14.34
C PRO A 44 6.64 3.30 -13.86
N TRP A 45 5.70 2.38 -14.07
CA TRP A 45 5.80 1.00 -13.55
C TRP A 45 7.11 0.31 -13.94
N ALA A 46 7.59 0.51 -15.17
CA ALA A 46 8.86 -0.04 -15.63
C ALA A 46 10.04 0.38 -14.73
N LYS A 47 10.10 1.64 -14.29
CA LYS A 47 11.16 2.13 -13.39
C LYS A 47 11.04 1.51 -12.00
N MET A 48 9.81 1.42 -11.46
CA MET A 48 9.58 0.80 -10.16
C MET A 48 9.93 -0.70 -10.17
N ARG A 49 9.51 -1.41 -11.23
CA ARG A 49 9.79 -2.83 -11.40
C ARG A 49 11.29 -3.12 -11.43
N SER A 50 12.06 -2.40 -12.26
CA SER A 50 13.51 -2.57 -12.32
C SER A 50 14.18 -2.30 -10.96
N TYR A 51 13.74 -1.26 -10.25
CA TYR A 51 14.23 -0.99 -8.88
C TYR A 51 13.94 -2.16 -7.92
N LEU A 52 12.75 -2.74 -7.95
CA LEU A 52 12.39 -3.86 -7.08
C LEU A 52 13.17 -5.13 -7.42
N GLU A 53 13.35 -5.44 -8.71
CA GLU A 53 14.16 -6.58 -9.18
C GLU A 53 15.62 -6.45 -8.73
N GLU A 54 16.22 -5.25 -8.87
CA GLU A 54 17.58 -4.99 -8.41
C GLU A 54 17.72 -5.05 -6.89
N ARG A 55 16.72 -4.53 -6.16
CA ARG A 55 16.72 -4.55 -4.70
C ARG A 55 16.62 -5.98 -4.14
N VAL A 56 15.75 -6.81 -4.73
CA VAL A 56 15.63 -8.24 -4.36
C VAL A 56 16.92 -9.00 -4.69
N ALA A 57 17.64 -8.61 -5.74
CA ALA A 57 18.97 -9.13 -6.06
C ALA A 57 20.11 -8.61 -5.15
N GLY A 58 19.80 -7.84 -4.09
CA GLY A 58 20.77 -7.31 -3.14
C GLY A 58 21.62 -6.15 -3.67
N LYS A 59 21.29 -5.59 -4.83
CA LYS A 59 22.04 -4.47 -5.42
C LYS A 59 21.70 -3.17 -4.70
N SER A 60 22.72 -2.33 -4.48
CA SER A 60 22.51 -0.95 -4.04
C SER A 60 21.99 -0.11 -5.20
N THR A 61 20.67 -0.07 -5.35
CA THR A 61 19.97 0.68 -6.41
C THR A 61 19.25 1.90 -5.84
N ARG A 62 19.24 3.00 -6.59
CA ARG A 62 18.59 4.26 -6.18
C ARG A 62 17.08 4.13 -6.31
N ARG A 63 16.34 4.53 -5.26
CA ARG A 63 14.88 4.58 -5.29
C ARG A 63 14.38 5.49 -6.40
N PRO A 64 13.42 5.06 -7.24
CA PRO A 64 12.83 5.92 -8.24
C PRO A 64 12.05 7.05 -7.57
N THR A 65 12.17 8.26 -8.12
CA THR A 65 11.44 9.44 -7.65
C THR A 65 10.22 9.69 -8.54
N PRO A 66 9.09 10.16 -7.98
CA PRO A 66 7.96 10.62 -8.77
C PRO A 66 8.36 11.72 -9.76
N GLY A 67 7.66 11.77 -10.89
CA GLY A 67 7.76 12.87 -11.85
C GLY A 67 6.57 12.85 -12.81
N LYS A 68 6.41 13.91 -13.60
CA LYS A 68 5.32 14.00 -14.57
C LYS A 68 5.35 12.82 -15.53
N LEU A 69 4.21 12.16 -15.73
CA LEU A 69 4.09 11.07 -16.68
C LEU A 69 4.27 11.63 -18.11
N ALA A 70 5.37 11.28 -18.78
CA ALA A 70 5.51 11.57 -20.20
C ALA A 70 4.43 10.77 -20.97
N ARG A 71 3.59 11.46 -21.74
CA ARG A 71 2.65 10.78 -22.66
C ARG A 71 3.48 9.88 -23.58
N ARG A 72 3.15 8.59 -23.63
CA ARG A 72 3.59 7.74 -24.76
C ARG A 72 2.96 8.35 -26.01
N ARG A 73 3.79 8.80 -26.95
CA ARG A 73 3.36 9.12 -28.32
C ARG A 73 3.00 7.83 -29.05
#